data_AF-A0AA46HU02-F1
#
_entry.id   AF-A0AA46HU02-F1
#
_cell.length_a   1.000
_cell.length_b   1.000
_cell.length_c   1.000
_cell.angle_alpha   90.00
_cell.angle_beta   90.00
_cell.angle_gamma   90.00
#
_symmetry.space_group_name_H-M   'P 1'
#
loop_
_entity.id
_entity.type
_entity.pdbx_description
1 polymer ?
#
loop_
_entity_poly.entity_id
_entity_poly.type
_entity_poly.pdbx_seq_one_letter_code
_entity_poly.pdbx_strand_id
1 'polypeptide(L)' 'APKPPAPKPAELSDLDAPTAEEGRPIPVVFGAVLLRGANVVWYGDLEAEPIKKKGGKK' A
#
# COMPACT_ATOMS: atom_id res chain seq x y z
N ALA A 1 -0.52 -0.74 34.84
CA ALA A 1 0.04 -1.50 33.70
C ALA A 1 0.90 -0.55 32.86
N PRO A 2 2.06 -0.99 32.33
CA PRO A 2 2.88 -0.14 31.47
C PRO A 2 2.12 0.24 30.19
N LYS A 3 2.42 1.43 29.65
CA LYS A 3 1.82 1.91 28.42
C LYS A 3 2.26 1.00 27.25
N PRO A 4 1.36 0.59 26.33
CA PRO A 4 1.75 -0.20 25.18
C PRO A 4 2.83 0.51 24.36
N PRO A 5 3.82 -0.21 23.82
CA PRO A 5 4.82 0.36 22.94
C PRO A 5 4.16 0.99 21.71
N ALA A 6 4.76 2.08 21.21
CA ALA A 6 4.29 2.74 20.00
C ALA A 6 4.42 1.79 18.80
N PRO A 7 3.45 1.76 17.87
CA PRO A 7 3.57 0.98 16.64
C PRO A 7 4.73 1.52 15.81
N LYS A 8 5.47 0.60 15.19
CA LYS A 8 6.51 0.98 14.23
C LYS A 8 5.86 1.54 12.97
N PRO A 9 6.42 2.58 12.34
CA PRO A 9 6.02 3.00 11.00
C PRO A 9 6.15 1.84 10.01
N ALA A 10 5.27 1.79 9.00
CA ALA A 10 5.39 0.82 7.92
C ALA A 10 6.63 1.10 7.08
N GLU A 11 7.32 0.03 6.66
CA GLU A 11 8.49 0.09 5.78
C GLU A 11 8.08 -0.26 4.34
N LEU A 12 8.93 0.09 3.36
CA LEU A 12 8.65 -0.23 1.95
C LEU A 12 8.49 -1.74 1.71
N SER A 13 9.17 -2.57 2.51
CA SER A 13 9.02 -4.03 2.49
C SER A 13 7.67 -4.54 2.99
N ASP A 14 6.90 -3.71 3.70
CA ASP A 14 5.57 -4.06 4.20
C ASP A 14 4.48 -3.87 3.12
N LEU A 15 4.83 -3.35 1.94
CA LEU A 15 3.91 -3.03 0.86
C LEU A 15 3.97 -4.10 -0.24
N ASP A 16 2.84 -4.77 -0.45
CA ASP A 16 2.64 -5.63 -1.61
C ASP A 16 2.21 -4.78 -2.81
N ALA A 17 3.19 -4.26 -3.55
CA ALA A 17 2.94 -3.59 -4.81
C ALA A 17 2.99 -4.63 -5.95
N PRO A 18 1.97 -4.68 -6.84
CA PRO A 18 1.95 -5.61 -7.96
C PRO A 18 3.06 -5.22 -8.94
N THR A 19 4.23 -5.82 -8.74
CA THR A 19 5.46 -5.50 -9.47
C THR A 19 5.27 -5.80 -10.95
N ALA A 20 5.65 -4.85 -11.80
CA ALA A 20 5.78 -5.09 -13.24
C ALA A 20 6.95 -6.05 -13.49
N GLU A 21 6.66 -7.26 -13.94
CA GLU A 21 7.69 -8.19 -14.44
C GLU A 21 8.04 -7.86 -15.88
N GLU A 22 9.33 -7.83 -16.20
CA GLU A 22 9.81 -7.66 -17.58
C GLU A 22 9.28 -8.79 -18.46
N GLY A 23 8.56 -8.45 -19.53
CA GLY A 23 7.96 -9.42 -20.46
C GLY A 23 6.51 -9.82 -20.16
N ARG A 24 5.88 -9.31 -19.08
CA ARG A 24 4.45 -9.54 -18.85
C ARG A 24 3.62 -8.93 -20.00
N PRO A 25 2.78 -9.71 -20.72
CA PRO A 25 2.03 -9.20 -21.85
C PRO A 25 0.98 -8.17 -21.39
N ILE A 26 0.86 -7.08 -22.15
CA ILE A 26 -0.17 -6.06 -21.93
C ILE A 26 -1.49 -6.56 -22.56
N PRO A 27 -2.55 -6.78 -21.77
CA PRO A 27 -3.82 -7.24 -22.31
C PRO A 27 -4.50 -6.14 -23.13
N VAL A 28 -4.93 -6.47 -24.35
CA VAL A 28 -5.81 -5.63 -25.17
C VAL A 28 -7.22 -6.21 -25.07
N VAL A 29 -8.20 -5.41 -24.66
CA VAL A 29 -9.57 -5.89 -24.43
C VAL A 29 -10.58 -5.13 -25.27
N PHE A 30 -11.61 -5.85 -25.71
CA PHE A 30 -12.78 -5.29 -26.39
C PHE A 30 -14.02 -5.55 -25.53
N GLY A 31 -14.81 -4.50 -25.25
CA GLY A 31 -15.99 -4.57 -24.37
C GLY A 31 -15.71 -4.19 -22.91
N ALA A 32 -16.69 -4.40 -22.03
CA ALA A 32 -16.58 -4.08 -20.61
C ALA A 32 -16.09 -5.31 -19.81
N VAL A 33 -14.89 -5.20 -19.21
CA VAL A 33 -14.28 -6.26 -18.39
C VAL A 33 -13.61 -5.67 -17.15
N LEU A 34 -13.59 -6.44 -16.06
CA LEU A 34 -12.80 -6.11 -14.87
C LEU A 34 -11.41 -6.75 -14.97
N LEU A 35 -10.36 -5.94 -15.06
CA LEU A 35 -8.98 -6.39 -14.96
C LEU A 35 -8.55 -6.48 -13.50
N ARG A 36 -8.15 -7.69 -13.07
CA ARG A 36 -7.70 -7.95 -11.69
C ARG A 36 -6.18 -7.86 -11.51
N GLY A 37 -5.43 -7.88 -12.60
CA GLY A 37 -3.96 -7.85 -12.56
C GLY A 37 -3.43 -6.47 -12.94
N ALA A 38 -3.37 -5.56 -11.96
CA ALA A 38 -2.71 -4.26 -12.15
C ALA A 38 -1.26 -4.46 -12.61
N ASN A 39 -0.78 -3.57 -13.49
CA ASN A 39 0.62 -3.51 -13.89
C ASN A 39 1.19 -2.20 -13.35
N VAL A 40 1.86 -2.25 -12.20
CA VAL A 40 2.41 -1.06 -11.53
C VAL A 40 3.90 -0.97 -11.86
N VAL A 41 4.23 0.02 -12.71
CA VAL A 41 5.59 0.24 -13.23
C VAL A 41 6.46 1.02 -12.24
N TRP A 42 5.83 1.76 -11.32
CA TRP A 42 6.54 2.50 -10.28
C TRP A 42 5.68 2.67 -9.02
N TYR A 43 6.33 2.55 -7.87
CA TYR A 43 5.77 2.81 -6.54
C TYR A 43 6.82 3.54 -5.71
N GLY A 44 6.47 4.66 -5.08
CA GLY A 44 7.39 5.49 -4.30
C GLY A 44 6.69 6.63 -3.58
N ASP A 45 7.47 7.49 -2.92
CA ASP A 45 6.98 8.55 -2.02
C ASP A 45 6.10 8.02 -0.87
N LEU A 46 6.62 7.01 -0.16
CA LEU A 46 5.92 6.43 0.98
C LEU A 46 5.92 7.42 2.14
N GLU A 47 4.72 7.90 2.51
CA GLU A 47 4.49 8.71 3.69
C GLU A 47 3.76 7.90 4.78
N ALA A 48 4.22 8.05 6.03
CA ALA A 48 3.58 7.44 7.20
C ALA A 48 2.97 8.52 8.09
N GLU A 49 1.64 8.64 8.07
CA GLU A 49 0.92 9.54 8.97
C GLU A 49 0.47 8.82 10.26
N PRO A 50 0.89 9.29 11.45
CA PRO A 50 0.48 8.67 12.69
C PRO A 50 -0.99 8.98 13.03
N ILE A 51 -1.75 7.94 13.39
CA ILE A 51 -3.12 8.10 13.91
C ILE A 51 -3.07 8.79 15.28
N LYS A 52 -3.42 10.08 15.33
CA LYS A 52 -3.50 10.87 16.56
C LYS A 52 -4.93 10.82 17.13
N LYS A 53 -5.15 10.09 18.22
CA LYS A 53 -6.36 10.28 19.05
C LYS A 53 -6.18 11.55 19.90
N LYS A 54 -7.12 12.50 19.81
CA LYS A 54 -7.23 13.55 20.83
C LYS A 54 -7.59 12.84 22.14
N GLY A 55 -6.67 12.85 23.11
CA GLY A 55 -6.83 12.15 24.38
C GLY A 55 -8.19 12.46 25.02
N GLY A 56 -8.90 11.40 25.40
CA GLY A 56 -10.16 11.49 26.14
C GLY A 56 -9.94 12.36 27.38
N LYS A 57 -10.79 13.38 27.51
CA LYS A 57 -10.76 14.32 28.61
C LYS A 57 -11.46 13.66 29.80
N LYS A 58 -10.65 13.31 30.80
CA LYS A 58 -11.00 12.74 32.12
C LYS A 58 -11.51 11.30 32.11
#